data_AF-A0A6N3EUD8-F1
#
_entry.id   AF-A0A6N3EUD8-F1
#
_cell.length_a   1.000
_cell.length_b   1.000
_cell.length_c   1.000
_cell.angle_alpha   90.00
_cell.angle_beta   90.00
_cell.angle_gamma   90.00
#
_symmetry.space_group_name_H-M   'P 1'
#
loop_
_entity.id
_entity.type
_entity.pdbx_description
1 polymer ?
#
loop_
_entity_poly.entity_id
_entity_poly.type
_entity_poly.pdbx_seq_one_letter_code
_entity_poly.pdbx_strand_id
1 'polypeptide(L)'
;MIGAEIIFNEKESVTIGTYNFAYIFVSCGSKTGDWMVAAGSSFKERYTWMDRPLQIGDKIKIRIVETKQTSQPLITQQSDRKKMKARYEQLKDELKEKGLIK
;
A
#
# COMPACT_ATOMS: atom_id res chain seq x y z
N MET A 1 8.97 14.03 9.62
CA MET A 1 7.59 13.78 9.13
C MET A 1 6.83 13.00 10.18
N ILE A 2 5.51 13.18 10.26
CA ILE A 2 4.66 12.33 11.10
C ILE A 2 4.51 10.98 10.39
N GLY A 3 4.72 9.90 11.13
CA GLY A 3 4.56 8.52 10.68
C GLY A 3 3.86 7.67 11.73
N ALA A 4 3.80 6.37 11.49
CA ALA A 4 3.29 5.41 12.46
C ALA A 4 4.27 4.25 12.61
N GLU A 5 4.57 3.88 13.84
CA GLU A 5 5.24 2.64 14.17
C GLU A 5 4.19 1.58 14.51
N ILE A 6 4.31 0.42 13.88
CA ILE A 6 3.41 -0.71 14.01
C ILE A 6 4.20 -1.85 14.64
N ILE A 7 3.81 -2.27 15.84
CA ILE A 7 4.41 -3.38 16.55
C ILE A 7 3.45 -4.57 16.49
N PHE A 8 3.87 -5.64 15.84
CA PHE A 8 3.09 -6.86 15.66
C PHE A 8 3.58 -7.95 16.60
N ASN A 9 2.67 -8.48 17.44
CA ASN A 9 2.91 -9.52 18.43
C ASN A 9 4.13 -9.28 19.33
N GLU A 10 4.45 -8.01 19.60
CA GLU A 10 5.61 -7.56 20.41
C GLU A 10 6.98 -8.04 19.88
N LYS A 11 7.04 -8.49 18.62
CA LYS A 11 8.26 -9.06 18.00
C LYS A 11 8.78 -8.21 16.86
N GLU A 12 7.89 -7.82 15.95
CA GLU A 12 8.25 -7.11 14.73
C GLU A 12 7.77 -5.67 14.83
N SER A 13 8.65 -4.71 14.49
CA SER A 13 8.31 -3.29 14.39
C SER A 13 8.53 -2.79 12.96
N VAL A 14 7.53 -2.09 12.43
CA VAL A 14 7.55 -1.47 11.10
C VAL A 14 7.16 -0.02 11.23
N THR A 15 8.06 0.89 10.82
CA THR A 15 7.79 2.33 10.79
C THR A 15 7.39 2.74 9.38
N ILE A 16 6.18 3.28 9.24
CA ILE A 16 5.63 3.79 7.98
C ILE A 16 5.55 5.32 7.99
N GLY A 17 5.59 5.92 6.82
CA GLY A 17 5.44 7.36 6.64
C GLY A 17 5.88 7.82 5.25
N THR A 18 5.23 8.84 4.71
CA THR A 18 5.65 9.51 3.48
C THR A 18 5.31 10.99 3.55
N TYR A 19 5.82 11.78 2.61
CA TYR A 19 5.49 13.20 2.48
C TYR A 19 4.15 13.47 1.79
N ASN A 20 3.44 12.46 1.29
CA ASN A 20 2.14 12.65 0.63
C ASN A 20 1.03 11.97 1.42
N PHE A 21 1.00 10.63 1.49
CA PHE A 21 0.15 9.94 2.46
C PHE A 21 0.69 8.55 2.82
N ALA A 22 0.36 8.11 4.04
CA ALA A 22 0.55 6.75 4.53
C ALA A 22 -0.73 6.32 5.26
N TYR A 23 -1.06 5.04 5.20
CA TYR A 23 -2.26 4.47 5.79
C TYR A 23 -2.02 3.08 6.34
N ILE A 24 -2.83 2.72 7.34
CA ILE A 24 -2.93 1.38 7.89
C ILE A 24 -4.37 0.94 7.64
N PHE A 25 -4.52 -0.18 6.95
CA PHE A 25 -5.80 -0.77 6.63
C PHE A 25 -5.91 -2.13 7.30
N VAL A 26 -6.97 -2.32 8.08
CA VAL A 26 -7.30 -3.60 8.72
C VAL A 26 -8.66 -4.03 8.19
N SER A 27 -8.69 -5.19 7.53
CA SER A 27 -9.91 -5.81 7.02
C SER A 27 -10.24 -7.02 7.88
N CYS A 28 -11.40 -7.01 8.52
CA CYS A 28 -11.93 -8.16 9.25
C CYS A 28 -13.35 -8.46 8.75
N GLY A 29 -13.70 -9.73 8.56
CA GLY A 29 -14.97 -10.17 8.01
C GLY A 29 -15.05 -10.08 6.47
N SER A 30 -13.92 -9.94 5.79
CA SER A 30 -13.88 -9.88 4.32
C SER A 30 -14.05 -11.29 3.71
N LYS A 31 -14.69 -11.38 2.54
CA LYS A 31 -14.81 -12.67 1.81
C LYS A 31 -13.46 -13.26 1.41
N THR A 32 -12.42 -12.42 1.34
CA THR A 32 -11.05 -12.79 0.98
C THR A 32 -10.17 -13.07 2.21
N GLY A 33 -10.75 -13.07 3.41
CA GLY A 33 -10.05 -13.29 4.68
C GLY A 33 -9.72 -12.00 5.44
N ASP A 34 -9.25 -12.17 6.67
CA ASP A 34 -8.86 -11.06 7.53
C ASP A 34 -7.40 -10.68 7.27
N TRP A 35 -7.13 -9.39 7.07
CA TRP A 35 -5.86 -8.94 6.54
C TRP A 35 -5.46 -7.56 7.04
N MET A 36 -4.16 -7.32 7.15
CA MET A 36 -3.60 -6.02 7.46
C MET A 36 -2.64 -5.57 6.36
N VAL A 37 -2.82 -4.33 5.93
CA VAL A 37 -1.93 -3.64 5.00
C VAL A 37 -1.44 -2.34 5.63
N ALA A 38 -0.14 -2.12 5.62
CA ALA A 38 0.47 -0.83 5.94
C ALA A 38 1.18 -0.32 4.70
N ALA A 39 0.67 0.75 4.12
CA ALA A 39 1.08 1.21 2.80
C ALA A 39 0.98 2.73 2.69
N GLY A 40 1.47 3.26 1.58
CA GLY A 40 1.49 4.70 1.37
C GLY A 40 1.97 5.03 -0.03
N SER A 41 1.98 6.31 -0.35
CA SER A 41 2.43 6.79 -1.64
C SER A 41 3.18 8.08 -1.47
N SER A 42 4.27 8.24 -2.21
CA SER A 42 4.79 9.55 -2.62
C SER A 42 4.10 9.99 -3.92
N PHE A 43 4.55 11.09 -4.52
CA PHE A 43 4.11 11.51 -5.86
C PHE A 43 4.55 10.56 -6.98
N LYS A 44 5.65 9.83 -6.77
CA LYS A 44 6.29 9.00 -7.80
C LYS A 44 6.11 7.51 -7.54
N GLU A 45 5.90 7.10 -6.31
CA GLU A 45 5.97 5.70 -5.91
C GLU A 45 4.89 5.37 -4.90
N ARG A 46 4.41 4.13 -4.95
CA ARG A 46 3.60 3.49 -3.92
C ARG A 46 4.45 2.50 -3.17
N TYR A 47 4.31 2.47 -1.85
CA TYR A 47 5.06 1.62 -0.94
C TYR A 47 4.09 0.73 -0.17
N THR A 48 4.46 -0.52 0.01
CA THR A 48 3.80 -1.45 0.94
C THR A 48 4.84 -1.94 1.94
N TRP A 49 4.67 -1.62 3.21
CA TRP A 49 5.56 -2.04 4.29
C TRP A 49 5.05 -3.26 5.05
N MET A 50 3.75 -3.50 5.01
CA MET A 50 3.13 -4.68 5.60
C MET A 50 1.99 -5.14 4.73
N ASP A 51 1.94 -6.45 4.48
CA ASP A 51 0.90 -7.12 3.71
C ASP A 51 0.81 -8.56 4.23
N ARG A 52 -0.07 -8.82 5.20
CA ARG A 52 -0.16 -10.12 5.85
C ARG A 52 -1.55 -10.49 6.37
N PRO A 53 -1.88 -11.80 6.42
CA PRO A 53 -3.10 -12.27 7.04
C PRO A 53 -3.11 -11.99 8.53
N LEU A 54 -4.32 -11.84 9.08
CA LEU A 54 -4.57 -11.76 10.51
C LEU A 54 -5.06 -13.10 11.04
N GLN A 55 -4.67 -13.41 12.28
CA GLN A 55 -5.09 -14.59 13.00
C GLN A 55 -5.73 -14.21 14.34
N ILE A 56 -6.63 -15.06 14.82
CA ILE A 56 -7.22 -14.90 16.16
C ILE A 56 -6.10 -14.90 17.20
N GLY A 57 -6.04 -13.85 18.00
CA GLY A 57 -5.03 -13.66 19.04
C GLY A 57 -3.85 -12.76 18.65
N ASP A 58 -3.76 -12.33 17.39
CA ASP A 58 -2.77 -11.33 16.99
C ASP A 58 -2.95 -10.01 17.76
N LYS A 59 -1.83 -9.43 18.19
CA LYS A 59 -1.75 -8.18 18.93
C LYS A 59 -1.02 -7.14 18.10
N ILE A 60 -1.69 -6.03 17.84
CA ILE A 60 -1.15 -4.93 17.04
C ILE A 60 -1.15 -3.67 17.91
N LYS A 61 0.02 -3.07 18.11
CA LYS A 61 0.15 -1.75 18.74
C LYS A 61 0.58 -0.75 17.67
N ILE A 62 -0.15 0.36 17.58
CA ILE A 62 0.16 1.45 16.65
C ILE A 62 0.48 2.70 17.45
N ARG A 63 1.62 3.31 17.18
CA ARG A 63 2.05 4.56 17.79
C ARG A 63 2.34 5.59 16.71
N ILE A 64 1.78 6.78 16.85
CA ILE A 64 2.16 7.92 16.01
C ILE A 64 3.54 8.41 16.45
N VAL A 65 4.45 8.58 15.51
CA VAL A 65 5.85 8.94 15.76
C VAL A 65 6.28 10.10 14.86
N GLU A 66 7.19 10.93 15.37
CA GLU A 66 7.99 11.77 14.48
C GLU A 66 9.19 10.95 13.99
N THR A 67 9.39 10.91 12.67
CA THR A 67 10.51 10.19 12.07
C THR A 67 11.08 10.93 10.86
N LYS A 68 12.37 10.68 10.58
CA LYS A 68 13.03 11.09 9.32
C LYS A 68 13.13 9.95 8.32
N GLN A 69 12.95 8.69 8.75
CA GLN A 69 13.13 7.49 7.94
C GLN A 69 12.02 6.47 8.20
N THR A 70 11.77 5.61 7.21
CA THR A 70 10.84 4.49 7.35
C THR A 70 11.59 3.17 7.29
N SER A 71 10.92 2.10 7.69
CA SER A 71 11.37 0.75 7.36
C SER A 71 11.46 0.58 5.85
N GLN A 72 12.28 -0.36 5.38
CA GLN A 72 12.32 -0.68 3.95
C GLN A 72 10.96 -1.25 3.50
N PRO A 73 10.35 -0.73 2.42
CA PRO A 73 9.13 -1.31 1.87
C PRO A 73 9.35 -2.75 1.38
N LEU A 74 8.37 -3.61 1.58
CA LEU A 74 8.29 -4.95 0.96
C LEU A 74 8.08 -4.84 -0.55
N ILE A 75 7.28 -3.86 -0.97
CA ILE A 75 6.94 -3.61 -2.37
C ILE A 75 7.04 -2.11 -2.63
N THR A 76 7.73 -1.74 -3.72
CA THR A 76 7.78 -0.39 -4.26
C THR A 76 7.31 -0.42 -5.71
N GLN A 77 6.24 0.33 -6.02
CA GLN A 77 5.67 0.45 -7.36
C GLN A 77 5.84 1.87 -7.87
N GLN A 78 6.41 2.03 -9.06
CA GLN A 78 6.49 3.36 -9.69
C GLN A 78 5.12 3.76 -10.26
N SER A 79 4.68 4.94 -9.89
CA SER A 79 3.52 5.63 -10.44
C SER A 79 3.96 6.52 -11.60
N ASP A 80 4.34 5.91 -12.73
CA ASP A 80 4.57 6.67 -13.97
C ASP A 80 3.23 6.96 -14.66
N ARG A 81 2.66 8.12 -14.32
CA ARG A 81 1.40 8.60 -14.89
C ARG A 81 1.45 8.71 -16.42
N LYS A 82 2.61 9.06 -16.99
CA LYS A 82 2.74 9.16 -18.46
C LYS A 82 2.66 7.78 -19.10
N LYS A 83 3.40 6.81 -18.55
CA LYS A 83 3.34 5.42 -19.00
C LYS A 83 1.95 4.81 -18.82
N MET A 84 1.30 5.06 -17.69
CA MET A 84 -0.08 4.60 -17.46
C MET A 84 -1.06 5.19 -18.48
N LYS A 85 -0.97 6.50 -18.77
CA LYS A 85 -1.82 7.14 -19.78
C LYS A 85 -1.56 6.58 -21.18
N ALA A 86 -0.30 6.41 -21.56
CA ALA A 86 0.06 5.83 -22.85
C ALA A 86 -0.49 4.41 -23.00
N ARG A 87 -0.35 3.57 -21.96
CA ARG A 87 -0.90 2.21 -21.95
C ARG A 87 -2.44 2.19 -22.03
N TYR A 88 -3.10 3.15 -21.38
CA TYR A 88 -4.55 3.30 -21.44
C TYR A 88 -5.03 3.63 -22.86
N GLU A 89 -4.43 4.63 -23.53
CA GLU A 89 -4.85 5.00 -24.89
C GLU A 89 -4.59 3.84 -25.87
N GLN A 90 -3.43 3.17 -25.77
CA GLN A 90 -3.14 1.98 -26.57
C GLN A 90 -4.20 0.88 -26.37
N LEU A 91 -4.53 0.56 -25.12
CA LEU A 91 -5.52 -0.47 -24.81
C LEU A 91 -6.91 -0.09 -25.32
N LYS A 92 -7.26 1.20 -25.25
CA LYS A 92 -8.52 1.71 -25.77
C LYS A 92 -8.62 1.51 -27.29
N ASP A 93 -7.55 1.78 -28.03
CA ASP A 93 -7.53 1.56 -29.49
C ASP A 93 -7.62 0.05 -29.81
N GLU A 94 -6.85 -0.80 -29.12
CA GLU A 94 -6.92 -2.27 -29.28
C GLU A 94 -8.33 -2.84 -29.02
N LEU A 95 -9.05 -2.30 -28.02
CA LEU A 95 -10.40 -2.75 -27.70
C LEU A 95 -11.44 -2.26 -28.71
N LYS A 96 -11.24 -1.08 -29.31
CA LYS A 96 -12.08 -0.59 -30.41
C LYS A 96 -11.90 -1.42 -31.68
N GLU A 97 -10.66 -1.74 -32.04
CA GLU A 97 -10.36 -2.62 -33.18
C GLU A 97 -11.00 -4.00 -33.02
N LYS A 98 -11.05 -4.52 -31.78
CA LYS A 98 -11.71 -5.79 -31.46
C LYS A 98 -13.24 -5.69 -31.35
N GLY A 99 -13.82 -4.50 -31.49
CA GLY A 99 -15.27 -4.27 -31.35
C GLY A 99 -15.82 -4.49 -29.94
N LEU A 100 -14.95 -4.53 -28.92
CA LEU A 100 -15.33 -4.76 -27.53
C LEU A 100 -15.83 -3.49 -26.85
N ILE A 101 -15.43 -2.32 -27.36
CA ILE A 101 -15.89 -1.00 -26.92
C ILE A 101 -16.18 -0.11 -28.14
N LYS A 102 -16.98 0.95 -27.94
CA LYS A 102 -17.29 1.96 -28.96
C LYS A 102 -16.27 3.10 -28.97
#